data_AF-A0A9E7UD16-F1
#
_entry.id   AF-A0A9E7UD16-F1
#
_cell.length_a   1.000
_cell.length_b   1.000
_cell.length_c   1.000
_cell.angle_alpha   90.00
_cell.angle_beta   90.00
_cell.angle_gamma   90.00
#
_symmetry.space_group_name_H-M   'P 1'
#
loop_
_entity.id
_entity.type
_entity.pdbx_description
1 polymer ?
#
loop_
_entity_poly.entity_id
_entity_poly.type
_entity_poly.pdbx_seq_one_letter_code
_entity_poly.pdbx_strand_id
1 'polypeptide(L)'
;MDVPPGRLVRSRVQCDASAVLREALDTSLTGYAALEPRDALLGGGGRGLLVFRDGVPTMAYHPDSGAGGAAALAKLAGPGPCRAELHAVDAAALPDADGAAEFRVPPGMPAERLAGAPELAARARRLATEEAPETDSAVLAFLEDERKVEAIRENAREEAERRAEEWGFDDALAE
;
A
#
# COMPACT_ATOMS: atom_id res chain seq x y z
N MET A 1 -13.47 8.80 8.90
CA MET A 1 -12.54 7.78 9.42
C MET A 1 -12.24 8.13 10.86
N ASP A 2 -12.42 7.17 11.78
CA ASP A 2 -12.00 7.32 13.17
C ASP A 2 -10.55 6.83 13.29
N VAL A 3 -9.65 7.68 13.80
CA VAL A 3 -8.24 7.32 13.96
C VAL A 3 -7.98 7.08 15.44
N PRO A 4 -7.44 5.90 15.82
CA PRO A 4 -7.25 5.56 17.22
C PRO A 4 -6.31 6.54 17.93
N PRO A 5 -6.45 6.74 19.25
CA PRO A 5 -5.51 7.54 20.02
C PRO A 5 -4.12 6.88 20.00
N GLY A 6 -3.18 7.48 19.28
CA GLY A 6 -1.80 7.02 19.21
C GLY A 6 -0.90 7.58 20.32
N ARG A 7 0.21 6.90 20.60
CA ARG A 7 1.26 7.43 21.46
C ARG A 7 2.07 8.44 20.65
N LEU A 8 2.07 9.71 21.06
CA LEU A 8 2.93 10.73 20.47
C LEU A 8 4.39 10.31 20.63
N VAL A 9 5.03 9.97 19.51
CA VAL A 9 6.46 9.66 19.46
C VAL A 9 7.26 10.94 19.30
N ARG A 10 6.74 11.88 18.50
CA ARG A 10 7.46 13.10 18.17
C ARG A 10 6.53 14.24 17.74
N SER A 11 6.86 15.45 18.15
CA SER A 11 6.21 16.69 17.68
C SER A 11 7.27 17.62 17.12
N ARG A 12 7.07 18.12 15.90
CA ARG A 12 7.94 19.13 15.27
C ARG A 12 7.11 20.29 14.75
N VAL A 13 7.55 21.50 15.07
CA VAL A 13 6.99 22.77 14.58
C VAL A 13 7.93 23.28 13.49
N GLN A 14 7.40 23.65 12.31
CA GLN A 14 8.17 23.99 11.09
C GLN A 14 8.90 22.80 10.47
N CYS A 15 8.16 21.76 10.08
CA CYS A 15 8.71 20.64 9.32
C CYS A 15 8.49 20.80 7.82
N ASP A 16 9.46 20.31 7.06
CA ASP A 16 9.33 19.95 5.66
C ASP A 16 8.72 18.53 5.57
N ALA A 17 7.76 18.31 4.67
CA ALA A 17 7.09 17.01 4.54
C ALA A 17 8.08 15.88 4.23
N SER A 18 9.16 16.15 3.49
CA SER A 18 10.22 15.18 3.20
C SER A 18 10.93 14.73 4.47
N ALA A 19 11.12 15.63 5.44
CA ALA A 19 11.77 15.29 6.70
C ALA A 19 10.90 14.36 7.55
N VAL A 20 9.58 14.57 7.55
CA VAL A 20 8.61 13.70 8.24
C VAL A 20 8.58 12.31 7.59
N LEU A 21 8.47 12.26 6.26
CA LEU A 21 8.44 11.01 5.50
C LEU A 21 9.75 10.22 5.65
N ARG A 22 10.90 10.90 5.61
CA ARG A 22 12.20 10.26 5.82
C ARG A 22 12.32 9.65 7.22
N GLU A 23 11.90 10.39 8.24
CA GLU A 23 11.91 9.89 9.63
C GLU A 23 10.99 8.67 9.79
N ALA A 24 9.79 8.70 9.23
CA ALA A 24 8.87 7.56 9.28
C ALA A 24 9.49 6.32 8.64
N LEU A 25 10.12 6.47 7.47
CA LEU A 25 10.83 5.38 6.78
C LEU A 25 12.06 4.89 7.54
N ASP A 26 12.85 5.78 8.14
CA ASP A 26 14.07 5.42 8.88
C ASP A 26 13.76 4.74 10.22
N THR A 27 12.61 5.02 10.81
CA THR A 27 12.17 4.45 12.10
C THR A 27 11.20 3.28 11.94
N SER A 28 10.88 2.90 10.70
CA SER A 28 9.84 1.91 10.37
C SER A 28 8.54 2.18 11.15
N LEU A 29 8.08 3.43 11.13
CA LEU A 29 6.92 3.84 11.91
C LEU A 29 5.65 3.11 11.47
N THR A 30 5.04 2.40 12.40
CA THR A 30 3.64 1.94 12.30
C THR A 30 2.75 2.86 13.12
N GLY A 31 1.87 3.60 12.44
CA GLY A 31 1.06 4.64 13.06
C GLY A 31 0.60 5.71 12.06
N TYR A 32 0.56 6.98 12.50
CA TYR A 32 0.18 8.09 11.62
C TYR A 32 0.98 9.37 11.89
N ALA A 33 1.21 10.16 10.85
CA ALA A 33 1.64 11.54 10.96
C ALA A 33 0.44 12.46 10.75
N ALA A 34 0.26 13.40 11.66
CA ALA A 34 -0.68 14.48 11.47
C ALA A 34 0.06 15.74 11.00
N LEU A 35 -0.30 16.22 9.82
CA LEU A 35 0.27 17.38 9.17
C LEU A 35 -0.72 18.54 9.19
N GLU A 36 -0.30 19.65 9.76
CA GLU A 36 -1.10 20.87 9.83
C GLU A 36 -0.36 21.99 9.09
N PRO A 37 -0.81 22.38 7.87
CA PRO A 37 -0.27 23.53 7.17
C PRO A 37 -0.44 24.81 8.00
N ARG A 38 0.52 25.74 7.95
CA ARG A 38 0.39 26.99 8.73
C ARG A 38 -0.83 27.83 8.34
N ASP A 39 -1.26 27.79 7.07
CA ASP A 39 -2.48 28.47 6.62
C ASP A 39 -3.75 27.90 7.27
N ALA A 40 -3.71 26.67 7.78
CA ALA A 40 -4.79 26.05 8.55
C ALA A 40 -5.04 26.79 9.87
N LEU A 41 -3.97 27.33 10.48
CA LEU A 41 -4.05 28.14 11.69
C LEU A 41 -4.76 29.48 11.46
N LEU A 42 -4.90 29.91 10.20
CA LEU A 42 -5.61 31.12 9.80
C LEU A 42 -7.03 30.82 9.28
N GLY A 43 -7.51 29.58 9.44
CA GLY A 43 -8.86 29.15 9.04
C GLY A 43 -8.94 28.50 7.65
N GLY A 44 -7.81 28.14 7.02
CA GLY A 44 -7.79 27.49 5.70
C GLY A 44 -6.91 26.24 5.61
N GLY A 45 -7.49 25.07 5.38
CA GLY A 45 -6.74 23.86 4.99
C GLY A 45 -6.28 22.99 6.17
N GLY A 46 -7.28 22.49 6.91
CA GLY A 46 -7.23 21.54 8.03
C GLY A 46 -6.07 20.56 8.23
N ARG A 47 -6.04 19.94 9.41
CA ARG A 47 -5.05 18.93 9.80
C ARG A 47 -5.25 17.67 8.98
N GLY A 48 -4.34 17.33 8.08
CA GLY A 48 -4.35 16.05 7.37
C GLY A 48 -3.62 14.94 8.11
N LEU A 49 -3.99 13.71 7.83
CA LEU A 49 -3.41 12.50 8.40
C LEU A 49 -2.78 11.66 7.28
N LEU A 50 -1.57 11.17 7.53
CA LEU A 50 -0.91 10.14 6.73
C LEU A 50 -0.71 8.91 7.61
N VAL A 51 -1.21 7.77 7.17
CA VAL A 51 -1.03 6.50 7.87
C VAL A 51 0.18 5.77 7.30
N PHE A 52 0.98 5.22 8.19
CA PHE A 52 2.19 4.46 7.87
C PHE A 52 2.07 3.05 8.44
N ARG A 53 2.53 2.07 7.66
CA ARG A 53 2.86 0.73 8.14
C ARG A 53 4.32 0.49 7.87
N ASP A 54 5.07 0.19 8.92
CA ASP A 54 6.51 -0.10 8.87
C ASP A 54 7.31 1.01 8.15
N GLY A 55 6.84 2.25 8.30
CA GLY A 55 7.41 3.45 7.71
C GLY A 55 6.92 3.77 6.30
N VAL A 56 6.20 2.84 5.65
CA VAL A 56 5.64 3.00 4.31
C VAL A 56 4.28 3.71 4.39
N PRO A 57 4.07 4.81 3.65
CA PRO A 57 2.76 5.46 3.58
C PRO A 57 1.74 4.57 2.87
N THR A 58 0.59 4.33 3.50
CA THR A 58 -0.48 3.49 2.93
C THR A 58 -1.77 4.26 2.70
N MET A 59 -2.05 5.28 3.51
CA MET A 59 -3.32 6.02 3.45
C MET A 59 -3.13 7.51 3.74
N ALA A 60 -4.02 8.33 3.19
CA ALA A 60 -4.13 9.75 3.48
C ALA A 60 -5.58 10.14 3.74
N TYR A 61 -5.82 11.02 4.72
CA TYR A 61 -7.15 11.51 5.06
C TYR A 61 -7.11 12.96 5.50
N HIS A 62 -8.10 13.75 5.06
CA HIS A 62 -8.30 15.13 5.48
C HIS A 62 -9.67 15.25 6.20
N PRO A 63 -9.72 15.20 7.54
CA PRO A 63 -10.94 15.12 8.34
C PRO A 63 -11.90 16.27 8.07
N ASP A 64 -11.41 17.51 7.99
CA ASP A 64 -12.28 18.69 7.83
C ASP A 64 -13.01 18.74 6.48
N SER A 65 -12.49 18.04 5.47
CA SER A 65 -13.14 17.97 4.15
C SER A 65 -13.66 16.58 3.82
N GLY A 66 -13.46 15.60 4.70
CA GLY A 66 -13.72 14.18 4.43
C GLY A 66 -12.93 13.58 3.26
N ALA A 67 -11.89 14.25 2.75
CA ALA A 67 -11.21 13.80 1.53
C ALA A 67 -10.22 12.66 1.87
N GLY A 68 -10.22 11.59 1.07
CA GLY A 68 -9.28 10.48 1.17
C GLY A 68 -8.24 10.47 0.04
N GLY A 69 -7.16 9.72 0.27
CA GLY A 69 -6.22 9.33 -0.77
C GLY A 69 -5.53 10.53 -1.44
N ALA A 70 -5.46 10.49 -2.78
CA ALA A 70 -4.84 11.57 -3.56
C ALA A 70 -5.52 12.94 -3.37
N ALA A 71 -6.84 12.96 -3.12
CA ALA A 71 -7.57 14.21 -2.88
C ALA A 71 -7.19 14.84 -1.53
N ALA A 72 -6.90 14.02 -0.52
CA ALA A 72 -6.35 14.50 0.76
C ALA A 72 -4.95 15.09 0.56
N LEU A 73 -4.09 14.41 -0.19
CA LEU A 73 -2.73 14.90 -0.49
C LEU A 73 -2.75 16.23 -1.24
N ALA A 74 -3.66 16.41 -2.20
CA ALA A 74 -3.79 17.67 -2.92
C ALA A 74 -4.16 18.86 -2.03
N LYS A 75 -4.94 18.62 -0.97
CA LYS A 75 -5.30 19.66 0.03
C LYS A 75 -4.15 19.98 0.98
N LEU A 76 -3.30 18.99 1.26
CA LEU A 76 -2.11 19.16 2.10
C LEU A 76 -0.92 19.75 1.33
N ALA A 77 -0.92 19.61 0.00
CA ALA A 77 0.08 20.20 -0.87
C ALA A 77 -0.09 21.73 -0.87
N GLY A 78 0.73 22.41 -0.08
CA GLY A 78 0.75 23.85 0.02
C GLY A 78 2.17 24.36 0.27
N PRO A 79 2.53 25.55 -0.24
CA PRO A 79 3.82 26.14 0.05
C PRO A 79 3.89 26.55 1.52
N GLY A 80 4.91 26.08 2.24
CA GLY A 80 5.26 26.62 3.56
C GLY A 80 5.50 25.58 4.63
N PRO A 81 6.00 26.03 5.80
CA PRO A 81 6.22 25.15 6.94
C PRO A 81 4.89 24.58 7.44
N CYS A 82 4.86 23.28 7.71
CA CYS A 82 3.76 22.65 8.44
C CYS A 82 4.20 22.30 9.86
N ARG A 83 3.22 22.01 10.73
CA ARG A 83 3.44 21.30 11.98
C ARG A 83 3.21 19.82 11.71
N ALA A 84 4.09 18.96 12.21
CA ALA A 84 3.93 17.51 12.12
C ALA A 84 4.00 16.86 13.49
N GLU A 85 3.09 15.94 13.72
CA GLU A 85 3.08 15.08 14.89
C GLU A 85 3.07 13.62 14.43
N LEU A 86 4.06 12.85 14.87
CA LEU A 86 4.18 11.43 14.59
C LEU A 86 3.67 10.65 15.80
N HIS A 87 2.68 9.79 15.54
CA HIS A 87 2.02 8.96 16.54
C HIS A 87 2.26 7.50 16.17
N ALA A 88 2.81 6.72 17.10
CA ALA A 88 2.89 5.28 16.96
C ALA A 88 1.61 4.65 17.50
N VAL A 89 1.13 3.62 16.80
CA VAL A 89 -0.08 2.89 17.12
C VAL A 89 0.20 1.41 16.89
N ASP A 90 -0.41 0.53 17.68
CA ASP A 90 -0.43 -0.90 17.36
C ASP A 90 -1.02 -1.14 15.97
N ALA A 91 -0.35 -1.99 15.18
CA ALA A 91 -0.76 -2.31 13.81
C ALA A 91 -2.22 -2.78 13.73
N ALA A 92 -2.67 -3.54 14.72
CA ALA A 92 -4.03 -4.07 14.82
C ALA A 92 -5.11 -3.00 15.09
N ALA A 93 -4.74 -1.82 15.57
CA ALA A 93 -5.66 -0.70 15.78
C ALA A 93 -5.72 0.24 14.57
N LEU A 94 -4.78 0.12 13.62
CA LEU A 94 -4.83 0.91 12.39
C LEU A 94 -5.89 0.36 11.44
N PRO A 95 -6.63 1.23 10.73
CA PRO A 95 -7.57 0.78 9.72
C PRO A 95 -6.85 -0.06 8.67
N ASP A 96 -7.44 -1.21 8.32
CA ASP A 96 -6.92 -2.01 7.22
C ASP A 96 -7.11 -1.26 5.91
N ALA A 97 -6.02 -1.20 5.14
CA ALA A 97 -6.03 -0.53 3.85
C ALA A 97 -7.11 -1.16 2.94
N ASP A 98 -7.40 -2.46 3.06
CA ASP A 98 -8.39 -3.19 2.24
C ASP A 98 -9.83 -2.74 2.49
N GLY A 99 -10.16 -2.32 3.71
CA GLY A 99 -11.49 -1.79 4.04
C GLY A 99 -11.70 -0.32 3.66
N ALA A 100 -10.68 0.34 3.10
CA ALA A 100 -10.57 1.80 3.07
C ALA A 100 -9.98 2.30 1.74
N ALA A 101 -10.42 1.73 0.61
CA ALA A 101 -9.89 2.00 -0.73
C ALA A 101 -9.88 3.50 -1.11
N GLU A 102 -10.89 4.27 -0.69
CA GLU A 102 -10.97 5.72 -0.94
C GLU A 102 -9.85 6.53 -0.26
N PHE A 103 -9.23 5.97 0.79
CA PHE A 103 -8.16 6.60 1.57
C PHE A 103 -6.77 6.15 1.14
N ARG A 104 -6.65 5.09 0.33
CA ARG A 104 -5.36 4.54 -0.08
C ARG A 104 -4.55 5.54 -0.90
N VAL A 105 -3.24 5.52 -0.67
CA VAL A 105 -2.27 6.22 -1.50
C VAL A 105 -1.16 5.25 -1.90
N PRO A 106 -0.63 5.33 -3.13
CA PRO A 106 0.59 4.62 -3.49
C PRO A 106 1.75 5.08 -2.59
N PRO A 107 2.67 4.20 -2.20
CA PRO A 107 3.71 4.48 -1.20
C PRO A 107 4.64 5.64 -1.59
N GLY A 108 4.87 5.84 -2.89
CA GLY A 108 5.67 6.96 -3.39
C GLY A 108 4.91 8.29 -3.51
N MET A 109 3.57 8.27 -3.54
CA MET A 109 2.77 9.44 -3.88
C MET A 109 2.87 10.58 -2.86
N PRO A 110 2.89 10.33 -1.53
CA PRO A 110 3.06 11.41 -0.55
C PRO A 110 4.39 12.16 -0.72
N ALA A 111 5.49 11.47 -1.00
CA ALA A 111 6.79 12.08 -1.22
C ALA A 111 6.82 12.94 -2.50
N GLU A 112 6.16 12.50 -3.56
CA GLU A 112 6.05 13.28 -4.80
C GLU A 112 5.15 14.50 -4.64
N ARG A 113 3.97 14.32 -4.01
CA ARG A 113 2.92 15.34 -3.96
C ARG A 113 3.13 16.40 -2.89
N LEU A 114 3.67 16.03 -1.73
CA LEU A 114 3.85 16.96 -0.61
C LEU A 114 5.23 17.59 -0.55
N ALA A 115 6.22 16.90 -1.12
CA ALA A 115 7.63 17.21 -0.92
C ALA A 115 8.41 17.39 -2.22
N GLY A 116 7.85 16.99 -3.38
CA GLY A 116 8.61 16.98 -4.64
C GLY A 116 9.88 16.14 -4.57
N ALA A 117 9.88 15.06 -3.78
CA ALA A 117 11.07 14.27 -3.44
C ALA A 117 11.05 12.89 -4.14
N PRO A 118 11.45 12.79 -5.43
CA PRO A 118 11.36 11.55 -6.22
C PRO A 118 12.23 10.42 -5.65
N GLU A 119 13.40 10.72 -5.08
CA GLU A 119 14.27 9.73 -4.44
C GLU A 119 13.62 9.09 -3.21
N LEU A 120 12.91 9.90 -2.43
CA LEU A 120 12.18 9.43 -1.26
C LEU A 120 10.97 8.57 -1.68
N ALA A 121 10.31 8.96 -2.77
CA ALA A 121 9.23 8.19 -3.36
C ALA A 121 9.70 6.82 -3.86
N ALA A 122 10.85 6.78 -4.54
CA ALA A 122 11.46 5.53 -5.00
C ALA A 122 11.82 4.61 -3.84
N ARG A 123 12.36 5.17 -2.74
CA ARG A 123 12.66 4.40 -1.53
C ARG A 123 11.40 3.80 -0.89
N ALA A 124 10.34 4.59 -0.75
CA ALA A 124 9.08 4.12 -0.20
C ALA A 124 8.46 2.99 -1.05
N ARG A 125 8.54 3.08 -2.39
CA ARG A 125 8.08 2.01 -3.29
C ARG A 125 8.87 0.72 -3.11
N ARG A 126 10.20 0.79 -2.99
CA ARG A 126 11.04 -0.40 -2.79
C ARG A 126 10.68 -1.14 -1.51
N LEU A 127 10.60 -0.41 -0.39
CA LEU A 127 10.22 -0.99 0.90
C LEU A 127 8.83 -1.64 0.85
N ALA A 128 7.85 -0.98 0.21
CA ALA A 128 6.52 -1.54 0.04
C ALA A 128 6.49 -2.87 -0.74
N THR A 129 7.41 -3.06 -1.70
CA THR A 129 7.56 -4.31 -2.44
C THR A 129 8.30 -5.37 -1.63
N GLU A 130 9.30 -4.98 -0.83
CA GLU A 130 10.04 -5.91 0.04
C GLU A 130 9.17 -6.46 1.18
N GLU A 131 8.18 -5.71 1.65
CA GLU A 131 7.24 -6.14 2.70
C GLU A 131 5.99 -6.84 2.16
N ALA A 132 5.68 -6.70 0.88
CA ALA A 132 4.64 -7.51 0.26
C ALA A 132 5.10 -8.98 0.33
N PRO A 133 4.34 -9.89 0.97
CA PRO A 133 4.73 -11.29 1.01
C PRO A 133 4.96 -11.76 -0.43
N GLU A 134 6.11 -12.40 -0.69
CA GLU A 134 6.54 -12.87 -2.03
C GLU A 134 5.51 -13.74 -2.77
N THR A 135 4.43 -14.12 -2.10
CA THR A 135 3.28 -14.84 -2.64
C THR A 135 2.46 -13.99 -3.62
N ASP A 136 2.27 -12.69 -3.41
CA ASP A 136 1.37 -11.89 -4.28
C ASP A 136 2.01 -11.55 -5.63
N SER A 137 3.31 -11.26 -5.67
CA SER A 137 4.02 -10.92 -6.92
C SER A 137 4.19 -12.12 -7.85
N ALA A 138 4.45 -13.31 -7.30
CA ALA A 138 4.55 -14.55 -8.08
C ALA A 138 3.18 -15.04 -8.59
N VAL A 139 2.11 -14.84 -7.82
CA VAL A 139 0.74 -15.25 -8.20
C VAL A 139 0.11 -14.27 -9.19
N LEU A 140 0.34 -12.97 -9.06
CA LEU A 140 -0.11 -11.99 -10.07
C LEU A 140 0.66 -12.12 -11.39
N ALA A 141 1.97 -12.37 -11.35
CA ALA A 141 2.76 -12.66 -12.56
C ALA A 141 2.38 -13.99 -13.23
N PHE A 142 1.87 -14.96 -12.46
CA PHE A 142 1.31 -16.21 -12.98
C PHE A 142 -0.12 -16.03 -13.53
N LEU A 143 -0.93 -15.14 -12.96
CA LEU A 143 -2.29 -14.84 -13.41
C LEU A 143 -2.35 -13.92 -14.63
N GLU A 144 -1.35 -13.08 -14.89
CA GLU A 144 -1.22 -12.36 -16.17
C GLU A 144 -0.84 -13.27 -17.36
N ASP A 145 -0.55 -14.55 -17.11
CA ASP A 145 -0.33 -15.58 -18.13
C ASP A 145 -1.63 -16.39 -18.41
N GLU A 146 -2.76 -15.69 -18.58
CA GLU A 146 -4.07 -16.26 -19.01
C GLU A 146 -4.00 -16.96 -20.38
N ARG A 147 -2.86 -16.91 -21.10
CA ARG A 147 -2.63 -17.62 -22.38
C ARG A 147 -1.80 -18.90 -22.28
N LYS A 148 -1.44 -19.39 -21.09
CA LYS A 148 -0.80 -20.72 -20.92
C LYS A 148 -1.68 -21.81 -20.31
N VAL A 149 -2.78 -21.46 -19.64
CA VAL A 149 -3.61 -22.46 -18.95
C VAL A 149 -4.48 -23.28 -19.93
N GLU A 150 -4.83 -22.72 -21.09
CA GLU A 150 -5.61 -23.44 -22.12
C GLU A 150 -4.77 -24.40 -23.00
N ALA A 151 -3.43 -24.43 -22.86
CA ALA A 151 -2.60 -25.40 -23.60
C ALA A 151 -2.38 -26.71 -22.82
N ILE A 152 -2.51 -26.69 -21.49
CA ILE A 152 -2.20 -27.85 -20.63
C ILE A 152 -3.42 -28.78 -20.50
N ARG A 153 -4.64 -28.26 -20.68
CA ARG A 153 -5.87 -29.05 -20.50
C ARG A 153 -6.18 -29.98 -21.68
N GLU A 154 -5.71 -29.65 -22.88
CA GLU A 154 -5.98 -30.45 -24.09
C GLU A 154 -4.96 -31.58 -24.30
N ASN A 155 -3.68 -31.38 -23.94
CA ASN A 155 -2.62 -32.38 -24.19
C ASN A 155 -2.66 -33.60 -23.23
N ALA A 156 -3.37 -33.51 -22.09
CA ALA A 156 -3.48 -34.61 -21.14
C ALA A 156 -4.53 -35.68 -21.52
N ARG A 157 -5.45 -35.38 -22.45
CA ARG A 157 -6.54 -36.30 -22.81
C ARG A 157 -6.15 -37.24 -23.96
N GLU A 158 -5.38 -36.78 -24.93
CA GLU A 158 -4.92 -37.60 -26.06
C GLU A 158 -3.81 -38.62 -25.70
N GLU A 159 -3.02 -38.39 -24.64
CA GLU A 159 -1.95 -39.30 -24.23
C GLU A 159 -2.46 -40.49 -23.37
N ALA A 160 -3.71 -40.44 -22.90
CA ALA A 160 -4.35 -41.50 -22.13
C ALA A 160 -5.01 -42.57 -23.02
N GLU A 161 -5.68 -42.17 -24.11
CA GLU A 161 -6.31 -43.13 -25.04
C GLU A 161 -5.27 -43.97 -25.78
N ARG A 162 -4.14 -43.36 -26.19
CA ARG A 162 -3.08 -44.08 -26.92
C ARG A 162 -2.38 -45.15 -26.09
N ARG A 163 -2.30 -44.99 -24.76
CA ARG A 163 -1.68 -45.97 -23.85
C ARG A 163 -2.59 -47.16 -23.53
N ALA A 164 -3.91 -47.05 -23.72
CA ALA A 164 -4.84 -48.16 -23.51
C ALA A 164 -4.73 -49.21 -24.63
N GLU A 165 -4.49 -48.79 -25.88
CA GLU A 165 -4.28 -49.70 -27.01
C GLU A 165 -2.92 -50.42 -26.98
N GLU A 166 -1.87 -49.81 -26.40
CA GLU A 166 -0.55 -50.46 -26.28
C GLU A 166 -0.46 -51.52 -25.16
N TRP A 167 -1.41 -51.57 -24.23
CA TRP A 167 -1.38 -52.48 -23.08
C TRP A 167 -2.37 -53.65 -23.16
N GLY A 168 -2.98 -53.89 -24.33
CA GLY A 168 -3.60 -55.17 -24.68
C GLY A 168 -4.49 -55.79 -23.61
N PHE A 169 -5.45 -55.04 -23.06
CA PHE A 169 -6.39 -55.54 -22.05
C PHE A 169 -7.68 -56.12 -22.66
N ASP A 170 -7.59 -56.76 -23.82
CA ASP A 170 -8.69 -57.54 -24.42
C ASP A 170 -8.82 -58.96 -23.83
N ASP A 171 -7.93 -59.38 -22.91
CA ASP A 171 -7.90 -60.76 -22.38
C ASP A 171 -8.24 -60.86 -20.86
N ALA A 172 -9.08 -59.96 -20.33
CA ALA A 172 -9.52 -60.05 -18.93
C ALA A 172 -11.04 -59.86 -18.72
N LEU A 173 -11.84 -59.99 -19.78
CA LEU A 173 -13.31 -60.01 -19.71
C LEU A 173 -13.93 -61.14 -20.56
N ALA A 174 -13.21 -62.24 -20.76
CA ALA A 174 -13.82 -63.50 -21.20
C ALA A 174 -13.92 -64.44 -19.99
N GLU A 175 -15.17 -64.72 -19.59
CA GLU A 175 -15.57 -65.74 -18.62
C GLU A 175 -15.25 -67.16 -19.11
#